data_AF-A0A7S0SQY2-F1
#
_entry.id   AF-A0A7S0SQY2-F1
#
_cell.length_a   1.000
_cell.length_b   1.000
_cell.length_c   1.000
_cell.angle_alpha   90.00
_cell.angle_beta   90.00
_cell.angle_gamma   90.00
#
_symmetry.space_group_name_H-M   'P 1'
#
loop_
_entity.id
_entity.type
_entity.pdbx_description
1 polymer ?
#
loop_
_entity_poly.entity_id
_entity_poly.type
_entity_poly.pdbx_seq_one_letter_code
_entity_poly.pdbx_strand_id
1 'polypeptide(L)'
;SLFRLFEHAIRALPQVSRSAPYDTQGCYLRLYLGLARQQMVSNMDDARDTFKYLKSEGFWSEHAMFWTEWAAFGHQYKGEEKALKILTKGIAAKARWKMTKDFGHLQQECIMEGMRTSIQEGNFSGATVPSTRRQSDLGGLPLDGGANGGLSLDGGRQLSDEQSIRSGSANYHVQQEQQQQQQQQQ
;
A
#
# COMPACT_ATOMS: atom_id res chain seq x y z
N SER A 1 5.74 12.73 -8.89
CA SER A 1 6.20 11.93 -7.73
C SER A 1 5.07 11.01 -7.28
N LEU A 2 5.38 9.91 -6.59
CA LEU A 2 4.36 9.00 -6.04
C LEU A 2 3.40 9.71 -5.07
N PHE A 3 3.89 10.66 -4.27
CA PHE A 3 3.06 11.52 -3.43
C PHE A 3 1.92 12.19 -4.21
N ARG A 4 2.24 12.86 -5.33
CA ARG A 4 1.24 13.55 -6.17
C ARG A 4 0.23 12.60 -6.78
N LEU A 5 0.64 11.37 -7.10
CA LEU A 5 -0.26 10.34 -7.60
C LEU A 5 -1.30 9.96 -6.55
N PHE A 6 -0.88 9.65 -5.32
CA PHE A 6 -1.81 9.33 -4.23
C PHE A 6 -2.71 10.51 -3.87
N GLU A 7 -2.16 11.72 -3.78
CA GLU A 7 -2.92 12.94 -3.51
C GLU A 7 -3.99 13.21 -4.58
N HIS A 8 -3.67 12.96 -5.86
CA HIS A 8 -4.62 13.09 -6.95
C HIS A 8 -5.68 11.98 -6.91
N ALA A 9 -5.28 10.73 -6.69
CA ALA A 9 -6.20 9.58 -6.67
C ALA A 9 -7.27 9.72 -5.58
N ILE A 10 -6.90 10.11 -4.36
CA ILE A 10 -7.87 10.29 -3.26
C ILE A 10 -8.84 11.46 -3.48
N ARG A 11 -8.47 12.44 -4.32
CA ARG A 11 -9.34 13.58 -4.68
C ARG A 11 -10.23 13.27 -5.87
N ALA A 12 -9.73 12.49 -6.82
CA ALA A 12 -10.43 12.16 -8.05
C ALA A 12 -11.48 11.06 -7.86
N LEU A 13 -11.29 10.19 -6.87
CA LEU A 13 -12.24 9.12 -6.58
C LEU A 13 -13.42 9.63 -5.73
N PRO A 14 -14.64 9.09 -5.93
CA PRO A 14 -15.77 9.36 -5.06
C PRO A 14 -15.44 9.02 -3.61
N GLN A 15 -16.06 9.71 -2.66
CA GLN A 15 -15.93 9.30 -1.26
C GLN A 15 -16.47 7.88 -1.07
N VAL A 16 -15.67 7.04 -0.44
CA VAL A 16 -16.06 5.67 -0.12
C VAL A 16 -17.17 5.67 0.93
N SER A 17 -18.28 5.00 0.60
CA SER A 17 -19.36 4.82 1.56
C SER A 17 -18.93 3.90 2.71
N ARG A 18 -19.41 4.19 3.92
CA ARG A 18 -19.30 3.28 5.08
C ARG A 18 -19.98 1.93 4.83
N SER A 19 -20.99 1.91 3.96
CA SER A 19 -21.69 0.69 3.54
C SER A 19 -21.04 -0.01 2.35
N ALA A 20 -19.94 0.51 1.80
CA ALA A 20 -19.25 -0.12 0.69
C ALA A 20 -18.76 -1.53 1.07
N PRO A 21 -18.68 -2.47 0.12
CA PRO A 21 -18.13 -3.79 0.37
C PRO A 21 -16.72 -3.70 0.97
N TYR A 22 -16.39 -4.65 1.85
CA TYR A 22 -15.09 -4.69 2.52
C TYR A 22 -13.91 -4.60 1.55
N ASP A 23 -13.96 -5.32 0.43
CA ASP A 23 -12.86 -5.32 -0.55
C ASP A 23 -12.71 -3.95 -1.24
N THR A 24 -13.83 -3.28 -1.53
CA THR A 24 -13.83 -1.91 -2.05
C THR A 24 -13.22 -0.95 -1.04
N GLN A 25 -13.63 -1.02 0.23
CA GLN A 25 -13.00 -0.24 1.30
C GLN A 25 -11.49 -0.50 1.35
N GLY A 26 -11.06 -1.77 1.32
CA GLY A 26 -9.65 -2.14 1.31
C GLY A 26 -8.85 -1.49 0.18
N CYS A 27 -9.41 -1.39 -1.03
CA CYS A 27 -8.78 -0.69 -2.15
C CYS A 27 -8.59 0.82 -1.88
N TYR A 28 -9.60 1.49 -1.33
CA TYR A 28 -9.48 2.90 -0.96
C TYR A 28 -8.49 3.11 0.18
N LEU A 29 -8.52 2.23 1.18
CA LEU A 29 -7.59 2.26 2.30
C LEU A 29 -6.13 2.16 1.83
N ARG A 30 -5.82 1.31 0.84
CA ARG A 30 -4.48 1.23 0.22
C ARG A 30 -4.00 2.56 -0.34
N LEU A 31 -4.89 3.38 -0.90
CA LEU A 31 -4.52 4.71 -1.41
C LEU A 31 -4.15 5.67 -0.28
N TYR A 32 -4.94 5.69 0.80
CA TYR A 32 -4.62 6.49 1.98
C TYR A 32 -3.33 6.04 2.67
N LEU A 33 -3.11 4.74 2.81
CA LEU A 33 -1.88 4.20 3.39
C LEU A 33 -0.67 4.48 2.49
N GLY A 34 -0.85 4.44 1.17
CA GLY A 34 0.16 4.88 0.20
C GLY A 34 0.52 6.35 0.38
N LEU A 35 -0.47 7.24 0.53
CA LEU A 35 -0.24 8.65 0.86
C LEU A 35 0.54 8.80 2.18
N ALA A 36 0.10 8.12 3.24
CA ALA A 36 0.73 8.20 4.55
C ALA A 36 2.21 7.76 4.48
N ARG A 37 2.53 6.69 3.75
CA ARG A 37 3.92 6.27 3.54
C ARG A 37 4.77 7.33 2.83
N GLN A 38 4.19 8.02 1.84
CA GLN A 38 4.90 9.13 1.17
C GLN A 38 5.09 10.32 2.13
N GLN A 39 4.09 10.63 2.95
CA GLN A 39 4.20 11.66 4.00
C GLN A 39 5.27 11.30 5.03
N MET A 40 5.44 10.03 5.41
CA MET A 40 6.48 9.62 6.37
C MET A 40 7.90 9.99 5.94
N VAL A 41 8.15 10.10 4.63
CA VAL A 41 9.46 10.49 4.09
C VAL A 41 9.66 12.00 4.13
N SER A 42 8.61 12.81 3.94
CA SER A 42 8.72 14.27 3.81
C SER A 42 8.21 15.06 5.01
N ASN A 43 7.15 14.60 5.67
CA ASN A 43 6.50 15.22 6.82
C ASN A 43 5.75 14.18 7.69
N MET A 44 6.35 13.80 8.82
CA MET A 44 5.76 12.82 9.74
C MET A 44 4.49 13.30 10.46
N ASP A 45 4.29 14.62 10.60
CA ASP A 45 3.07 15.15 11.22
C ASP A 45 1.86 14.97 10.30
N ASP A 46 2.04 15.17 8.98
CA ASP A 46 0.98 14.90 8.00
C ASP A 46 0.62 13.40 7.98
N ALA A 47 1.63 12.53 8.03
CA ALA A 47 1.40 11.08 8.11
C ALA A 47 0.59 10.72 9.37
N ARG A 48 0.95 11.30 10.53
CA ARG A 48 0.22 11.12 11.78
C ARG A 48 -1.23 11.56 11.65
N ASP A 49 -1.48 12.70 11.04
CA ASP A 49 -2.82 13.26 10.94
C ASP A 49 -3.68 12.48 9.93
N THR A 50 -3.08 11.90 8.87
CA THR A 50 -3.74 10.90 8.02
C THR A 50 -4.20 9.67 8.83
N PHE A 51 -3.34 9.10 9.69
CA PHE A 51 -3.76 7.97 10.54
C PHE A 51 -4.85 8.33 11.54
N LYS A 52 -4.83 9.54 12.11
CA LYS A 52 -5.89 10.03 12.99
C LYS A 52 -7.22 10.18 12.25
N TYR A 53 -7.19 10.75 11.04
CA TYR A 53 -8.36 10.87 10.17
C TYR A 53 -8.97 9.51 9.85
N LEU A 54 -8.14 8.55 9.42
CA LEU A 54 -8.61 7.18 9.18
C LEU A 54 -9.19 6.54 10.45
N LYS A 55 -8.61 6.80 11.62
CA LYS A 55 -9.21 6.32 12.87
C LYS A 55 -10.57 6.96 13.15
N SER A 56 -10.73 8.27 12.93
CA SER A 56 -11.97 8.98 13.27
C SER A 56 -13.16 8.58 12.40
N GLU A 57 -12.93 8.12 11.18
CA GLU A 57 -13.99 7.56 10.32
C GLU A 57 -14.54 6.23 10.84
N GLY A 58 -13.81 5.53 11.71
CA GLY A 58 -14.28 4.33 12.41
C GLY A 58 -14.22 3.04 11.58
N PHE A 59 -14.74 3.02 10.35
CA PHE A 59 -14.84 1.79 9.56
C PHE A 59 -13.48 1.28 9.02
N TRP A 60 -12.49 2.17 8.86
CA TRP A 60 -11.12 1.75 8.49
C TRP A 60 -10.46 0.87 9.54
N SER A 61 -10.87 1.02 10.80
CA SER A 61 -10.33 0.24 11.92
C SER A 61 -10.77 -1.22 11.89
N GLU A 62 -11.73 -1.58 11.05
CA GLU A 62 -12.08 -2.99 10.80
C GLU A 62 -11.02 -3.72 9.98
N HIS A 63 -10.11 -2.99 9.31
CA HIS A 63 -9.10 -3.58 8.43
C HIS A 63 -7.78 -3.75 9.18
N ALA A 64 -7.27 -4.97 9.28
CA ALA A 64 -5.99 -5.25 9.95
C ALA A 64 -4.82 -4.50 9.29
N MET A 65 -4.87 -4.25 7.97
CA MET A 65 -3.84 -3.46 7.27
C MET A 65 -3.72 -2.02 7.78
N PHE A 66 -4.81 -1.42 8.27
CA PHE A 66 -4.75 -0.09 8.89
C PHE A 66 -3.89 -0.12 10.15
N TRP A 67 -4.10 -1.13 11.00
CA TRP A 67 -3.38 -1.27 12.26
C TRP A 67 -1.91 -1.64 12.07
N THR A 68 -1.59 -2.52 11.12
CA THR A 68 -0.19 -2.90 10.84
C THR A 68 0.60 -1.72 10.28
N GLU A 69 0.03 -0.95 9.34
CA GLU A 69 0.68 0.25 8.81
C GLU A 69 0.82 1.35 9.87
N TRP A 70 -0.20 1.56 10.70
CA TRP A 70 -0.09 2.53 11.77
C TRP A 70 0.93 2.10 12.82
N ALA A 71 1.04 0.80 13.11
CA ALA A 71 2.05 0.29 14.00
C ALA A 71 3.46 0.46 13.41
N ALA A 72 3.64 0.24 12.11
CA ALA A 72 4.91 0.50 11.42
C ALA A 72 5.29 1.99 11.51
N PHE A 73 4.34 2.89 11.26
CA PHE A 73 4.54 4.33 11.50
C PHE A 73 4.88 4.63 12.96
N GLY A 74 4.13 4.06 13.90
CA GLY A 74 4.32 4.27 15.33
C GLY A 74 5.70 3.82 15.80
N HIS A 75 6.18 2.69 15.27
CA HIS A 75 7.52 2.16 15.49
C HIS A 75 8.58 3.17 15.04
N GLN A 76 8.46 3.69 13.82
CA GLN A 76 9.41 4.67 13.28
C GLN A 76 9.35 6.03 14.00
N TYR A 77 8.15 6.47 14.41
CA TYR A 77 7.92 7.81 14.96
C TYR A 77 8.20 7.91 16.46
N LYS A 78 7.85 6.88 17.25
CA LYS A 78 7.97 6.89 18.73
C LYS A 78 8.56 5.61 19.31
N GLY A 79 9.04 4.70 18.49
CA GLY A 79 9.64 3.44 18.93
C GLY A 79 8.65 2.32 19.23
N GLU A 80 9.22 1.23 19.72
CA GLU A 80 8.59 -0.07 19.92
C GLU A 80 7.27 0.00 20.73
N GLU A 81 7.31 0.67 21.88
CA GLU A 81 6.18 0.75 22.81
C GLU A 81 4.93 1.32 22.12
N LYS A 82 5.11 2.30 21.23
CA LYS A 82 4.01 2.91 20.50
C LYS A 82 3.42 1.93 19.50
N ALA A 83 4.25 1.19 18.78
CA ALA A 83 3.82 0.18 17.81
C ALA A 83 3.01 -0.93 18.49
N LEU A 84 3.51 -1.47 19.62
CA LEU A 84 2.83 -2.50 20.39
C LEU A 84 1.47 -2.02 20.92
N LYS A 85 1.38 -0.77 21.40
CA LYS A 85 0.10 -0.17 21.83
C LYS A 85 -0.90 -0.04 20.68
N ILE A 86 -0.45 0.19 19.45
CA ILE A 86 -1.32 0.27 18.27
C ILE A 86 -1.80 -1.14 17.88
N LEU A 87 -0.89 -2.11 17.81
CA LEU A 87 -1.24 -3.50 17.48
C LEU A 87 -2.20 -4.11 18.50
N THR A 88 -1.97 -3.87 19.80
CA THR A 88 -2.87 -4.35 20.86
C THR A 88 -4.30 -3.83 20.66
N LYS A 89 -4.46 -2.59 20.18
CA LYS A 89 -5.79 -2.03 19.88
C LYS A 89 -6.43 -2.69 18.67
N GLY A 90 -5.65 -2.98 17.62
CA GLY A 90 -6.16 -3.68 16.43
C GLY A 90 -6.57 -5.11 16.72
N ILE A 91 -5.79 -5.83 17.53
CA ILE A 91 -6.09 -7.19 18.00
C ILE A 91 -7.38 -7.17 18.85
N ALA A 92 -7.47 -6.25 19.82
CA ALA A 92 -8.67 -6.10 20.65
C ALA A 92 -9.92 -5.73 19.83
N ALA A 93 -9.76 -4.96 18.76
CA ALA A 93 -10.82 -4.63 17.81
C ALA A 93 -11.22 -5.79 16.88
N LYS A 94 -10.51 -6.93 16.94
CA LYS A 94 -10.69 -8.08 16.05
C LYS A 94 -10.67 -7.66 14.57
N ALA A 95 -9.76 -6.75 14.23
CA ALA A 95 -9.67 -6.22 12.88
C ALA A 95 -9.39 -7.37 11.89
N ARG A 96 -10.17 -7.39 10.81
CA ARG A 96 -10.19 -8.47 9.83
C ARG A 96 -9.01 -8.34 8.89
N TRP A 97 -8.44 -9.45 8.50
CA TRP A 97 -7.57 -9.53 7.34
C TRP A 97 -8.28 -10.37 6.30
N LYS A 98 -8.54 -9.78 5.12
CA LYS A 98 -8.94 -10.55 3.93
C LYS A 98 -7.85 -10.37 2.90
N MET A 99 -7.09 -11.43 2.68
CA MET A 99 -6.29 -11.56 1.47
C MET A 99 -7.29 -11.67 0.31
N THR A 100 -7.18 -10.79 -0.68
CA THR A 100 -7.86 -10.98 -1.96
C THR A 100 -7.40 -12.32 -2.53
N LYS A 101 -8.33 -13.14 -3.04
CA LYS A 101 -8.20 -14.58 -3.35
C LYS A 101 -7.02 -14.98 -4.25
N ASP A 102 -6.30 -14.03 -4.82
CA ASP A 102 -5.27 -14.26 -5.84
C ASP A 102 -3.89 -14.63 -5.26
N PHE A 103 -3.69 -14.53 -3.94
CA PHE A 103 -2.40 -14.85 -3.30
C PHE A 103 -2.55 -15.78 -2.10
N GLY A 104 -2.80 -17.06 -2.37
CA GLY A 104 -2.41 -18.18 -1.52
C GLY A 104 -3.16 -18.37 -0.19
N HIS A 105 -3.46 -19.62 0.14
CA HIS A 105 -3.91 -20.06 1.45
C HIS A 105 -2.79 -19.85 2.50
N LEU A 106 -2.68 -18.64 3.04
CA LEU A 106 -1.93 -18.40 4.26
C LEU A 106 -2.92 -18.00 5.36
N GLN A 107 -2.75 -18.67 6.49
CA GLN A 107 -3.69 -18.72 7.60
C GLN A 107 -4.17 -17.33 8.00
N GLN A 108 -5.44 -17.29 8.39
CA GLN A 108 -6.11 -16.14 9.01
C GLN A 108 -5.50 -15.76 10.39
N GLU A 109 -4.33 -16.34 10.74
CA GLU A 109 -3.56 -16.11 11.94
C GLU A 109 -2.97 -14.70 11.90
N CYS A 110 -3.79 -13.80 12.42
CA CYS A 110 -3.53 -12.48 12.96
C CYS A 110 -2.18 -11.88 12.55
N ILE A 111 -2.09 -11.33 11.34
CA ILE A 111 -0.93 -10.55 10.85
C ILE A 111 -0.43 -9.51 11.87
N MET A 112 -1.34 -8.98 12.69
CA MET A 112 -1.02 -8.05 13.78
C MET A 112 -0.29 -8.74 14.95
N GLU A 113 -0.64 -9.98 15.29
CA GLU A 113 0.11 -10.77 16.28
C GLU A 113 1.48 -11.16 15.74
N GLY A 114 1.58 -11.59 14.48
CA GLY A 114 2.87 -11.87 13.85
C GLY A 114 3.80 -10.64 13.91
N MET A 115 3.29 -9.47 13.52
CA MET A 115 4.04 -8.21 13.61
C MET A 115 4.38 -7.85 15.07
N ARG A 116 3.46 -8.08 16.01
CA ARG A 116 3.70 -7.81 17.44
C ARG A 116 4.86 -8.65 17.95
N THR A 117 4.87 -9.96 17.66
CA THR A 117 5.93 -10.88 18.05
C THR A 117 7.26 -10.46 17.43
N SER A 118 7.30 -10.17 16.12
CA SER A 118 8.53 -9.71 15.47
C SER A 118 9.11 -8.43 16.08
N ILE A 119 8.24 -7.51 16.52
CA ILE A 119 8.66 -6.28 17.21
C ILE A 119 9.28 -6.62 18.58
N GLN A 120 8.61 -7.47 19.36
CA GLN A 120 9.09 -7.88 20.70
C GLN A 120 10.40 -8.66 20.66
N GLU A 121 10.64 -9.42 19.58
CA GLU A 121 11.88 -10.16 19.35
C GLU A 121 13.00 -9.29 18.76
N GLY A 122 12.73 -8.02 18.42
CA GLY A 122 13.69 -7.14 17.77
C GLY A 122 13.96 -7.46 16.29
N ASN A 123 13.16 -8.35 15.69
CA ASN A 123 13.28 -8.80 14.30
C ASN A 123 12.51 -7.92 13.30
N PHE A 124 11.79 -6.90 13.78
CA PHE A 124 10.99 -6.03 12.94
C PHE A 124 11.83 -4.91 12.30
N SER A 125 12.21 -5.10 11.04
CA SER A 125 12.73 -4.03 10.19
C SER A 125 11.57 -3.26 9.56
N GLY A 126 10.93 -2.38 10.33
CA GLY A 126 9.84 -1.54 9.83
C GLY A 126 10.21 -0.93 8.49
N ALA A 127 9.47 -1.31 7.44
CA ALA A 127 9.86 -1.14 6.03
C ALA A 127 10.50 0.23 5.77
N THR A 128 11.84 0.27 5.84
CA THR A 128 12.62 1.44 5.49
C THR A 128 12.62 1.53 3.99
N VAL A 129 11.94 2.55 3.44
CA VAL A 129 12.37 3.09 2.15
C VAL A 129 13.83 3.52 2.35
N PRO A 130 14.79 3.07 1.52
CA PRO A 130 16.17 3.50 1.66
C PRO A 130 16.21 5.02 1.57
N SER A 131 16.49 5.68 2.69
CA SER A 131 16.89 7.07 2.66
C SER A 131 18.28 7.07 2.06
N THR A 132 18.39 7.48 0.79
CA THR A 132 19.69 7.74 0.17
C THR A 132 20.42 8.71 1.08
N ARG A 133 21.39 8.15 1.79
CA ARG A 133 22.25 8.82 2.74
C ARG A 133 22.90 10.01 2.05
N ARG A 134 22.86 11.17 2.72
CA ARG A 134 23.55 12.41 2.40
C ARG A 134 24.89 12.15 1.71
N GLN A 135 25.03 12.61 0.47
CA GLN A 135 26.33 12.79 -0.15
C GLN A 135 26.86 14.13 0.34
N SER A 136 27.62 14.07 1.43
CA SER A 136 28.56 15.12 1.82
C SER A 136 29.72 15.15 0.82
N ASP A 137 30.15 16.38 0.51
CA ASP A 137 31.47 16.77 0.02
C ASP A 137 31.93 16.22 -1.35
N LEU A 138 31.63 17.01 -2.39
CA LEU A 138 32.43 17.06 -3.62
C LEU A 138 33.76 17.77 -3.34
N GLY A 139 34.69 17.04 -2.71
CA GLY A 139 36.12 17.29 -2.82
C GLY A 139 36.62 16.71 -4.14
N GLY A 140 37.23 17.55 -4.97
CA GLY A 140 37.64 17.20 -6.32
C GLY A 140 38.74 16.14 -6.38
N LEU A 141 38.75 15.38 -7.47
CA LEU A 141 39.94 14.69 -7.96
C LEU A 141 40.01 14.76 -9.50
N PRO A 142 41.22 14.73 -10.07
CA PRO A 142 41.52 15.24 -11.41
C PRO A 142 41.44 14.17 -12.52
N LEU A 143 41.56 14.69 -13.74
CA LEU A 143 41.63 14.05 -15.04
C LEU A 143 42.84 13.12 -15.22
N ASP A 144 42.60 11.92 -15.74
CA ASP A 144 43.41 11.17 -16.74
C ASP A 144 42.57 9.92 -17.10
N GLY A 145 42.37 9.43 -18.33
CA GLY A 145 43.28 9.30 -19.47
C GLY A 145 43.41 7.80 -19.77
N GLY A 146 42.86 7.29 -20.88
CA GLY A 146 43.19 5.94 -21.38
C GLY A 146 42.05 5.11 -21.99
N ALA A 147 42.19 4.80 -23.28
CA ALA A 147 41.29 4.05 -24.15
C ALA A 147 41.48 2.52 -24.10
N ASN A 148 40.43 1.74 -24.44
CA ASN A 148 40.37 0.75 -25.55
C ASN A 148 39.35 -0.40 -25.34
N GLY A 149 38.72 -0.80 -26.47
CA GLY A 149 38.05 -2.10 -26.71
C GLY A 149 36.54 -2.10 -26.42
N GLY A 150 35.60 -2.22 -27.36
CA GLY A 150 35.66 -2.71 -28.74
C GLY A 150 35.27 -4.19 -28.83
N LEU A 151 33.98 -4.53 -28.74
CA LEU A 151 33.38 -5.75 -29.31
C LEU A 151 31.92 -5.50 -29.69
N SER A 152 31.56 -6.01 -30.86
CA SER A 152 30.32 -5.80 -31.63
C SER A 152 29.60 -7.14 -31.85
N LEU A 153 28.33 -7.04 -32.29
CA LEU A 153 27.43 -8.05 -32.87
C LEU A 153 26.76 -9.02 -31.88
N ASP A 154 25.53 -9.52 -32.06
CA ASP A 154 24.32 -9.27 -32.89
C ASP A 154 23.34 -10.40 -32.47
N GLY A 155 22.04 -10.26 -32.76
CA GLY A 155 21.10 -11.41 -32.83
C GLY A 155 19.89 -11.35 -31.89
N GLY A 156 18.73 -11.03 -32.46
CA GLY A 156 17.46 -10.81 -31.76
C GLY A 156 16.47 -11.97 -31.65
N ARG A 157 15.18 -11.58 -31.67
CA ARG A 157 13.88 -12.31 -31.49
C ARG A 157 13.43 -12.39 -30.01
N GLN A 158 12.16 -12.22 -29.65
CA GLN A 158 10.89 -12.08 -30.40
C GLN A 158 9.82 -11.48 -29.47
N LEU A 159 8.98 -10.60 -30.04
CA LEU A 159 7.71 -10.13 -29.51
C LEU A 159 6.72 -11.30 -29.34
N SER A 160 5.97 -11.34 -28.24
CA SER A 160 4.55 -11.75 -28.17
C SER A 160 3.99 -11.48 -26.76
N ASP A 161 2.68 -11.20 -26.72
CA ASP A 161 1.77 -11.16 -25.55
C ASP A 161 1.31 -9.78 -25.06
N GLU A 162 0.82 -8.99 -26.01
CA GLU A 162 -0.08 -7.87 -25.77
C GLU A 162 -1.49 -8.27 -26.25
N GLN A 163 -2.21 -9.13 -25.50
CA GLN A 163 -3.63 -9.43 -25.73
C GLN A 163 -4.29 -10.18 -24.56
N SER A 164 -4.47 -9.52 -23.40
CA SER A 164 -5.34 -10.06 -22.34
C SER A 164 -5.90 -8.99 -21.39
N ILE A 165 -6.26 -7.80 -21.89
CA ILE A 165 -6.92 -6.75 -21.08
C ILE A 165 -8.07 -6.06 -21.84
N ARG A 166 -8.87 -6.81 -22.62
CA ARG A 166 -10.08 -6.24 -23.24
C ARG A 166 -11.39 -7.01 -23.01
N SER A 167 -11.38 -8.13 -22.31
CA SER A 167 -12.59 -8.95 -22.14
C SER A 167 -13.35 -8.70 -20.83
N GLY A 168 -12.79 -7.91 -19.90
CA GLY A 168 -13.37 -7.72 -18.57
C GLY A 168 -14.50 -6.69 -18.48
N SER A 169 -14.49 -5.64 -19.31
CA SER A 169 -15.44 -4.53 -19.17
C SER A 169 -16.80 -4.77 -19.85
N ALA A 170 -16.88 -5.69 -20.82
CA ALA A 170 -18.13 -5.94 -21.55
C ALA A 170 -19.14 -6.76 -20.72
N ASN A 171 -18.67 -7.63 -19.82
CA ASN A 171 -19.56 -8.52 -19.06
C ASN A 171 -20.34 -7.82 -17.94
N TYR A 172 -19.81 -6.72 -17.36
CA TYR A 172 -20.50 -6.01 -16.29
C TYR A 172 -21.70 -5.19 -16.80
N HIS A 173 -21.66 -4.74 -18.06
CA HIS A 173 -22.75 -3.93 -18.61
C HIS A 173 -23.96 -4.78 -19.00
N VAL A 174 -23.72 -5.94 -19.63
CA VAL A 174 -24.79 -6.87 -20.03
C VAL A 174 -25.53 -7.44 -18.81
N GLN A 175 -24.83 -7.65 -17.70
CA GLN A 175 -25.44 -8.19 -16.49
C GLN A 175 -26.30 -7.16 -15.73
N GLN A 176 -26.00 -5.86 -15.85
CA GLN A 176 -26.85 -4.79 -15.31
C GLN A 176 -28.12 -4.58 -16.15
N GLU A 177 -28.04 -4.62 -17.47
CA GLU A 177 -29.22 -4.45 -18.34
C GLU A 177 -30.24 -5.60 -18.18
N GLN A 178 -29.78 -6.84 -18.02
CA GLN A 178 -30.68 -7.97 -17.77
C GLN A 178 -31.42 -7.88 -16.43
N GLN A 179 -30.76 -7.33 -15.41
CA GLN A 179 -31.38 -7.19 -14.09
C GLN A 179 -32.41 -6.05 -14.05
N GLN A 180 -32.22 -5.02 -14.88
CA GLN A 180 -33.16 -3.91 -15.01
C GLN A 180 -34.41 -4.29 -15.82
N GLN A 181 -34.28 -5.16 -16.83
CA GLN A 181 -35.44 -5.66 -17.59
C GLN A 181 -36.35 -6.61 -16.79
N GLN A 182 -35.80 -7.36 -15.82
CA GLN A 182 -36.63 -8.21 -14.95
C GLN A 182 -37.47 -7.42 -13.93
N GLN A 183 -37.07 -6.20 -13.57
CA GLN A 183 -37.84 -5.36 -12.64
C GLN A 183 -38.98 -4.59 -13.31
N GLN A 184 -39.02 -4.50 -14.64
CA GLN A 184 -40.12 -3.85 -15.37
C GLN A 184 -41.24 -4.81 -15.78
N GLN A 185 -41.11 -6.11 -15.46
CA GLN A 185 -42.12 -7.14 -15.78
C GLN A 185 -42.87 -7.67 -14.54
N GLN A 186 -42.74 -7.00 -13.38
CA GLN A 186 -43.58 -7.21 -12.19
C GLN A 186 -44.39 -5.95 -11.91
#